data_AF-X1SSU1-F1
#
_entry.id   AF-X1SSU1-F1
#
_cell.length_a   1.000
_cell.length_b   1.000
_cell.length_c   1.000
_cell.angle_alpha   90.00
_cell.angle_beta   90.00
_cell.angle_gamma   90.00
#
_symmetry.space_group_name_H-M   'P 1'
#
loop_
_entity.id
_entity.type
_entity.pdbx_description
1 polymer ?
#
loop_
_entity_poly.entity_id
_entity_poly.type
_entity_poly.pdbx_seq_one_letter_code
_entity_poly.pdbx_strand_id
1 'polypeptide(L)'
;QFHQELEKQVGIRLTPEKLVEFVSMANERKGEFTDVVKPMTLGQAAQLRAWRCDSHMTWRSLARAAWREKWFGRNWGPPENQLMGMALAEKGAQLFGEDYTKAPWN
;
A
#
# COMPACT_ATOMS: atom_id res chain seq x y z
N GLN A 1 41.02 4.41 -4.75
CA GLN A 1 39.92 4.79 -3.84
C GLN A 1 38.88 5.68 -4.53
N PHE A 2 39.26 6.73 -5.27
CA PHE A 2 38.34 7.63 -5.98
C PHE A 2 37.39 6.95 -7.00
N HIS A 3 37.87 5.93 -7.74
CA HIS A 3 37.02 5.20 -8.70
C HIS A 3 35.93 4.33 -8.05
N GLN A 4 36.13 3.85 -6.82
CA GLN A 4 35.11 3.07 -6.10
C GLN A 4 33.99 3.95 -5.54
N GLU A 5 34.24 5.24 -5.33
CA GLU A 5 33.23 6.21 -4.88
C GLU A 5 32.35 6.73 -6.03
N LEU A 6 32.89 6.80 -7.25
CA LEU A 6 32.12 7.13 -8.46
C LEU A 6 31.12 6.03 -8.82
N GLU A 7 31.49 4.75 -8.69
CA GLU A 7 30.55 3.62 -8.87
C GLU A 7 29.40 3.64 -7.85
N LYS A 8 29.61 4.21 -6.66
CA LYS A 8 28.54 4.46 -5.68
C LYS A 8 27.58 5.58 -6.07
N GLN A 9 27.97 6.48 -6.98
CA GLN A 9 27.15 7.61 -7.44
C GLN A 9 26.36 7.32 -8.73
N VAL A 10 26.73 6.28 -9.48
CA VAL A 10 25.96 5.86 -10.65
C VAL A 10 24.76 5.07 -10.13
N GLY A 11 23.57 5.70 -10.14
CA GLY A 11 22.32 5.03 -9.78
C GLY A 11 22.17 3.68 -10.49
N ILE A 12 21.44 2.75 -9.87
CA ILE A 12 21.24 1.40 -10.38
C ILE A 12 20.76 1.49 -11.84
N ARG A 13 21.54 0.92 -12.77
CA ARG A 13 21.14 0.82 -14.18
C ARG A 13 19.90 -0.08 -14.24
N LEU A 14 18.76 0.51 -14.57
CA LEU A 14 17.49 -0.21 -14.77
C LEU A 14 17.56 -1.03 -16.06
N THR A 15 17.94 -2.30 -15.94
CA THR A 15 17.82 -3.28 -17.02
C THR A 15 16.42 -3.92 -17.00
N PRO A 16 15.97 -4.53 -18.11
CA PRO A 16 14.72 -5.30 -18.13
C PRO A 16 14.64 -6.37 -17.03
N GLU A 17 15.74 -7.06 -16.75
CA GLU A 17 15.81 -8.09 -15.71
C GLU A 17 15.60 -7.48 -14.31
N LYS A 18 16.22 -6.32 -14.07
CA LYS A 18 16.05 -5.59 -12.80
C LYS A 18 14.63 -5.04 -12.64
N LEU A 19 14.00 -4.62 -13.74
CA LEU A 19 12.59 -4.22 -13.75
C LEU A 19 11.68 -5.40 -13.37
N VAL A 20 11.91 -6.58 -13.95
CA VAL A 20 11.14 -7.80 -13.61
C VAL A 20 11.32 -8.17 -12.14
N GLU A 21 12.55 -8.10 -11.62
CA GLU A 21 12.83 -8.33 -10.20
C GLU A 21 12.05 -7.37 -9.30
N PHE A 22 12.06 -6.07 -9.60
CA PHE A 22 11.31 -5.07 -8.83
C PHE A 22 9.80 -5.27 -8.88
N VAL A 23 9.26 -5.67 -10.04
CA VAL A 23 7.84 -6.00 -10.16
C VAL A 23 7.50 -7.23 -9.32
N SER A 24 8.35 -8.26 -9.34
CA SER A 24 8.17 -9.47 -8.53
C SER A 24 8.13 -9.14 -7.03
N MET A 25 9.10 -8.34 -6.55
CA MET A 25 9.14 -7.91 -5.15
C MET A 25 7.92 -7.07 -4.76
N ALA A 26 7.47 -6.18 -5.65
CA ALA A 26 6.28 -5.37 -5.40
C ALA A 26 5.01 -6.23 -5.32
N ASN A 27 4.88 -7.24 -6.19
CA ASN A 27 3.75 -8.16 -6.20
C ASN A 27 3.71 -9.03 -4.95
N GLU A 28 4.85 -9.58 -4.52
CA GLU A 28 4.97 -10.35 -3.29
C GLU A 28 4.53 -9.50 -2.08
N ARG A 29 5.07 -8.28 -1.97
CA ARG A 29 4.72 -7.35 -0.89
C ARG A 29 3.24 -6.95 -0.91
N LYS A 30 2.64 -6.80 -2.09
CA LYS A 30 1.20 -6.56 -2.23
C LYS A 30 0.38 -7.77 -1.74
N GLY A 31 0.82 -8.99 -2.06
CA GLY A 31 0.21 -10.24 -1.60
C GLY A 31 0.16 -10.33 -0.08
N GLU A 32 1.28 -10.06 0.59
CA GLU A 32 1.35 -10.03 2.06
C GLU A 32 0.35 -9.04 2.67
N PHE A 33 0.21 -7.83 2.11
CA PHE A 33 -0.75 -6.86 2.63
C PHE A 33 -2.19 -7.22 2.33
N THR A 34 -2.45 -7.90 1.21
CA THR A 34 -3.77 -8.45 0.91
C THR A 34 -4.18 -9.46 2.00
N ASP A 35 -3.24 -10.28 2.46
CA ASP A 35 -3.45 -11.23 3.54
C ASP A 35 -3.69 -10.55 4.89
N VAL A 36 -2.92 -9.51 5.21
CA VAL A 36 -3.09 -8.72 6.45
C VAL A 36 -4.49 -8.13 6.55
N VAL A 37 -5.08 -7.67 5.43
CA VAL A 37 -6.40 -7.03 5.41
C VAL A 37 -7.57 -8.01 5.25
N LYS A 38 -7.33 -9.31 5.06
CA LYS A 38 -8.39 -10.34 4.95
C LYS A 38 -9.47 -10.26 6.04
N PRO A 39 -9.14 -10.11 7.34
CA PRO A 39 -10.14 -10.08 8.41
C PRO A 39 -10.80 -8.70 8.59
N MET A 40 -10.71 -7.80 7.60
CA MET A 40 -11.37 -6.50 7.64
C MET A 40 -12.88 -6.65 7.85
N THR A 41 -13.40 -5.94 8.84
CA THR A 41 -14.83 -5.90 9.15
C THR A 41 -15.56 -4.84 8.31
N LEU A 42 -16.89 -4.96 8.19
CA LEU A 42 -17.71 -3.94 7.51
C LEU A 42 -17.59 -2.54 8.16
N GLY A 43 -17.46 -2.47 9.49
CA GLY A 43 -17.26 -1.20 10.19
C GLY A 43 -15.93 -0.53 9.83
N GLN A 44 -14.85 -1.31 9.73
CA GLN A 44 -13.56 -0.81 9.26
C GLN A 44 -13.62 -0.38 7.79
N ALA A 45 -14.32 -1.14 6.94
CA ALA A 45 -14.53 -0.79 5.55
C ALA A 45 -15.29 0.53 5.40
N ALA A 46 -16.37 0.72 6.17
CA ALA A 46 -17.13 1.97 6.19
C ALA A 46 -16.24 3.15 6.63
N GLN A 47 -15.42 2.96 7.66
CA GLN A 47 -14.47 3.98 8.11
C GLN A 47 -13.42 4.32 7.05
N LEU A 48 -12.88 3.32 6.35
CA LEU A 48 -11.94 3.54 5.24
C LEU A 48 -12.59 4.32 4.11
N ARG A 49 -13.84 3.98 3.77
CA ARG A 49 -14.59 4.70 2.74
C ARG A 49 -14.80 6.16 3.14
N ALA A 50 -15.17 6.44 4.39
CA ALA A 50 -15.32 7.80 4.89
C ALA A 50 -13.99 8.59 4.84
N TRP A 51 -12.88 7.98 5.27
CA TRP A 51 -11.57 8.62 5.19
C TRP A 51 -11.14 8.87 3.74
N ARG A 52 -11.34 7.89 2.85
CA ARG A 52 -10.85 7.97 1.47
C ARG A 52 -11.72 8.86 0.59
N CYS A 53 -13.02 8.61 0.58
CA CYS A 53 -13.97 9.19 -0.36
C CYS A 53 -14.47 10.55 0.14
N ASP A 54 -14.77 10.66 1.45
CA ASP A 54 -15.39 11.87 1.99
C ASP A 54 -14.33 12.87 2.50
N SER A 55 -13.25 12.37 3.13
CA SER A 55 -12.14 13.20 3.63
C SER A 55 -10.95 13.31 2.66
N HIS A 56 -11.05 12.68 1.48
CA HIS A 56 -10.03 12.69 0.43
C HIS A 56 -8.62 12.26 0.90
N MET A 57 -8.51 11.39 1.91
CA MET A 57 -7.21 10.92 2.37
C MET A 57 -6.45 10.18 1.27
N THR A 58 -5.14 10.40 1.20
CA THR A 58 -4.25 9.62 0.32
C THR A 58 -4.08 8.20 0.85
N TRP A 59 -3.67 7.25 0.02
CA TRP A 59 -3.43 5.87 0.46
C TRP A 59 -2.40 5.77 1.60
N ARG A 60 -1.34 6.57 1.57
CA ARG A 60 -0.37 6.67 2.68
C ARG A 60 -1.03 7.14 3.98
N SER A 61 -1.98 8.08 3.87
CA SER A 61 -2.70 8.61 5.02
C SER A 61 -3.66 7.59 5.60
N LEU A 62 -4.36 6.82 4.75
CA LEU A 62 -5.18 5.67 5.19
C LEU A 62 -4.34 4.64 5.95
N ALA A 63 -3.21 4.23 5.40
CA ALA A 63 -2.32 3.28 6.05
C ALA A 63 -1.88 3.78 7.44
N ARG A 64 -1.47 5.06 7.53
CA ARG A 64 -1.07 5.67 8.80
C ARG A 64 -2.23 5.72 9.80
N ALA A 65 -3.45 6.08 9.35
CA ALA A 65 -4.64 6.14 10.20
C ALA A 65 -4.99 4.75 10.76
N ALA A 66 -5.08 3.74 9.90
CA ALA A 66 -5.34 2.35 10.30
C ALA A 66 -4.26 1.83 11.29
N TRP A 67 -3.01 2.20 11.08
CA TRP A 67 -1.91 1.82 11.99
C TRP A 67 -2.06 2.46 13.38
N ARG A 68 -2.47 3.73 13.42
CA ARG A 68 -2.74 4.47 14.67
C ARG A 68 -3.89 3.83 15.45
N GLU A 69 -4.95 3.44 14.76
CA GLU A 69 -6.09 2.68 15.29
C GLU A 69 -5.74 1.23 15.67
N LYS A 70 -4.47 0.81 15.53
CA LYS A 70 -3.98 -0.54 15.87
C LYS A 70 -4.69 -1.66 15.11
N TRP A 71 -5.20 -1.38 13.91
CA TRP A 71 -5.82 -2.40 13.09
C TRP A 71 -4.81 -3.50 12.74
N PHE A 72 -5.29 -4.73 12.60
CA PHE A 72 -4.51 -5.91 12.20
C PHE A 72 -3.20 -6.08 12.99
N GLY A 73 -3.20 -5.71 14.28
CA GLY A 73 -2.04 -5.87 15.16
C GLY A 73 -0.81 -5.04 14.80
N ARG A 74 -0.93 -4.04 13.91
CA ARG A 74 0.22 -3.27 13.35
C ARG A 74 1.23 -4.13 12.61
N ASN A 75 0.78 -5.19 11.93
CA ASN A 75 1.61 -6.15 11.20
C ASN A 75 2.18 -5.63 9.87
N TRP A 76 2.35 -4.31 9.73
CA TRP A 76 3.02 -3.73 8.56
C TRP A 76 3.94 -2.57 8.94
N GLY A 77 4.89 -2.31 8.04
CA GLY A 77 5.82 -1.21 8.13
C GLY A 77 6.22 -0.71 6.74
N PRO A 78 6.55 0.59 6.59
CA PRO A 78 6.32 1.67 7.56
C PRO A 78 4.80 1.94 7.77
N PRO A 79 4.38 2.68 8.82
CA PRO A 79 2.97 2.96 9.09
C PRO A 79 2.21 3.54 7.88
N GLU A 80 2.86 4.41 7.11
CA GLU A 80 2.37 5.09 5.91
C GLU A 80 2.68 4.35 4.59
N ASN A 81 2.84 3.03 4.63
CA ASN A 81 3.17 2.23 3.45
C ASN A 81 2.10 2.37 2.36
N GLN A 82 2.52 2.79 1.17
CA GLN A 82 1.64 3.02 0.02
C GLN A 82 0.87 1.75 -0.39
N LEU A 83 1.56 0.61 -0.49
CA LEU A 83 0.96 -0.66 -0.90
C LEU A 83 -0.05 -1.16 0.14
N MET A 84 0.23 -0.94 1.42
CA MET A 84 -0.75 -1.24 2.48
C MET A 84 -1.98 -0.34 2.35
N GLY A 85 -1.80 0.94 2.07
CA GLY A 85 -2.91 1.88 1.81
C GLY A 85 -3.79 1.45 0.64
N MET A 86 -3.16 0.95 -0.44
CA MET A 86 -3.87 0.38 -1.59
C MET A 86 -4.64 -0.89 -1.20
N ALA A 87 -4.02 -1.82 -0.47
CA ALA A 87 -4.68 -3.05 -0.02
C ALA A 87 -5.89 -2.76 0.88
N LEU A 88 -5.78 -1.76 1.77
CA LEU A 88 -6.90 -1.29 2.58
C LEU A 88 -8.05 -0.75 1.71
N ALA A 89 -7.75 0.12 0.75
CA ALA A 89 -8.76 0.70 -0.14
C ALA A 89 -9.42 -0.38 -1.02
N GLU A 90 -8.62 -1.29 -1.59
CA GLU A 90 -9.08 -2.41 -2.41
C GLU A 90 -10.04 -3.32 -1.62
N LYS A 91 -9.65 -3.76 -0.41
CA LYS A 91 -10.50 -4.61 0.42
C LYS A 91 -11.75 -3.87 0.92
N GLY A 92 -11.62 -2.60 1.27
CA GLY A 92 -12.74 -1.75 1.70
C GLY A 92 -13.79 -1.60 0.62
N ALA A 93 -13.38 -1.28 -0.61
CA ALA A 93 -14.26 -1.17 -1.76
C ALA A 93 -14.94 -2.52 -2.08
N GLN A 94 -14.17 -3.62 -2.09
CA GLN A 94 -14.70 -4.98 -2.34
C GLN A 94 -15.82 -5.37 -1.37
N LEU A 95 -15.73 -4.97 -0.10
CA LEU A 95 -16.76 -5.26 0.90
C LEU A 95 -18.10 -4.55 0.63
N PHE A 96 -18.10 -3.50 -0.19
CA PHE A 96 -19.31 -2.82 -0.68
C PHE A 96 -19.63 -3.13 -2.14
N GLY A 97 -18.91 -4.05 -2.78
CA GLY A 97 -19.05 -4.33 -4.22
C GLY A 97 -18.58 -3.19 -5.12
N GLU A 98 -17.75 -2.28 -4.60
CA GLU A 98 -17.19 -1.13 -5.31
C GLU A 98 -15.78 -1.47 -5.85
N ASP A 99 -15.29 -0.63 -6.77
CA ASP A 99 -13.95 -0.73 -7.37
C ASP A 99 -13.09 0.45 -6.91
N TYR A 100 -12.00 0.16 -6.18
CA TYR A 100 -11.15 1.20 -5.60
C TYR A 100 -10.39 2.04 -6.64
N THR A 101 -10.34 1.60 -7.90
CA THR A 101 -9.68 2.32 -9.00
C THR A 101 -10.59 3.32 -9.71
N LYS A 102 -11.87 3.35 -9.34
CA LYS A 102 -12.92 4.20 -9.90
C LYS A 102 -13.46 5.16 -8.83
N ALA A 103 -14.22 6.16 -9.28
CA ALA A 103 -14.98 7.01 -8.38
C ALA A 103 -15.92 6.17 -7.49
N PRO A 104 -16.06 6.48 -6.19
CA PRO A 104 -15.50 7.66 -5.50
C PRO A 104 -14.09 7.46 -4.90
N TRP A 105 -13.49 6.28 -5.08
CA TRP A 105 -12.21 5.92 -4.45
C TRP A 105 -10.98 6.50 -5.16
N ASN A 106 -11.07 6.79 -6.45
CA ASN A 106 -9.97 7.32 -7.28
C ASN A 106 -10.50 8.33 -8.30
#